data_AF-A0A7W0QM59-F1
#
_entry.id   AF-A0A7W0QM59-F1
#
_cell.length_a   1.000
_cell.length_b   1.000
_cell.length_c   1.000
_cell.angle_alpha   90.00
_cell.angle_beta   90.00
_cell.angle_gamma   90.00
#
_symmetry.space_group_name_H-M   'P 1'
#
loop_
_entity.id
_entity.type
_entity.pdbx_description
1 polymer ?
#
loop_
_entity_poly.entity_id
_entity_poly.type
_entity_poly.pdbx_seq_one_letter_code
_entity_poly.pdbx_strand_id
1 'polypeptide(L)'
;MTHVNNRAVAQLGPLLLPVVESLVNRDEHRALSPERAPAPAAKVFLLHGAEDNVIPSVETVLLTNYLRGKTEVRAVLSGLITHAEVDKGAAAIEVWRLVDFWRSLMTR
;
A
#
# COMPACT_ATOMS: atom_id res chain seq x y z
N MET A 1 -3.60 2.36 -24.62
CA MET A 1 -2.32 2.47 -23.86
C MET A 1 -1.51 3.73 -24.19
N THR A 2 -1.57 4.29 -25.40
CA THR A 2 -0.78 5.47 -25.80
C THR A 2 -0.86 6.66 -24.84
N HIS A 3 -2.07 7.08 -24.42
CA HIS A 3 -2.21 8.22 -23.50
C HIS A 3 -1.59 7.97 -22.11
N VAL A 4 -1.63 6.71 -21.62
CA VAL A 4 -1.02 6.32 -20.34
C VAL A 4 0.51 6.32 -20.47
N ASN A 5 1.03 5.68 -21.50
CA ASN A 5 2.48 5.57 -21.73
C ASN A 5 3.12 6.95 -21.95
N ASN A 6 2.41 7.86 -22.62
CA ASN A 6 2.88 9.22 -22.87
C ASN A 6 2.53 10.20 -21.74
N ARG A 7 1.97 9.72 -20.61
CA ARG A 7 1.54 10.55 -19.47
C ARG A 7 0.69 11.75 -19.89
N ALA A 8 -0.17 11.56 -20.89
CA ALA A 8 -0.93 12.64 -21.51
C ALA A 8 -2.19 12.98 -20.69
N VAL A 9 -1.98 13.47 -19.46
CA VAL A 9 -3.05 13.67 -18.46
C VAL A 9 -4.19 14.55 -18.97
N ALA A 10 -3.86 15.63 -19.70
CA ALA A 10 -4.87 16.54 -20.25
C ALA A 10 -5.83 15.88 -21.25
N GLN A 11 -5.37 14.85 -21.96
CA GLN A 11 -6.18 14.10 -22.93
C GLN A 11 -6.86 12.91 -22.26
N LEU A 12 -6.20 12.31 -21.27
CA LEU A 12 -6.70 11.14 -20.55
C LEU A 12 -7.85 11.51 -19.59
N GLY A 13 -7.78 12.67 -18.93
CA GLY A 13 -8.80 13.12 -17.97
C GLY A 13 -10.23 13.12 -18.53
N PRO A 14 -10.50 13.81 -19.65
CA PRO A 14 -11.84 13.82 -20.28
C PRO A 14 -12.35 12.43 -20.68
N LEU A 15 -11.45 11.50 -21.04
CA LEU A 15 -11.82 10.13 -21.41
C LEU A 15 -12.19 9.28 -20.19
N LEU A 16 -11.53 9.51 -19.05
CA LEU A 16 -11.79 8.76 -17.82
C LEU A 16 -12.94 9.34 -16.99
N LEU A 17 -13.25 10.63 -17.13
CA LEU A 17 -14.25 11.31 -16.31
C LEU A 17 -15.63 10.61 -16.32
N PRO A 18 -16.21 10.21 -17.47
CA PRO A 18 -17.50 9.51 -17.47
C PRO A 18 -17.46 8.17 -16.73
N VAL A 19 -16.31 7.47 -16.78
CA VAL A 19 -16.11 6.22 -16.04
C VAL A 19 -16.09 6.49 -14.54
N VAL A 20 -15.35 7.51 -14.10
CA VAL A 20 -15.30 7.92 -12.69
C VAL A 20 -16.70 8.31 -12.20
N GLU A 21 -17.42 9.15 -12.93
CA GLU A 21 -18.79 9.57 -12.59
C GLU A 21 -19.76 8.40 -12.48
N SER A 22 -19.62 7.38 -13.35
CA SER A 22 -20.43 6.15 -13.26
C SER A 22 -20.20 5.34 -11.99
N LEU A 23 -19.07 5.56 -11.31
CA LEU A 23 -18.69 4.86 -10.09
C LEU A 23 -19.07 5.64 -8.82
N VAL A 24 -19.15 6.96 -8.85
CA VAL A 24 -19.29 7.80 -7.62
C VAL A 24 -20.52 7.45 -6.78
N ASN A 25 -21.63 7.06 -7.42
CA ASN A 25 -22.91 6.78 -6.75
C ASN A 25 -23.14 5.30 -6.44
N ARG A 26 -22.14 4.45 -6.71
CA ARG A 26 -22.21 3.02 -6.46
C ARG A 26 -21.82 2.70 -5.02
N ASP A 27 -22.51 1.77 -4.38
CA ASP A 27 -22.18 1.35 -3.01
C ASP A 27 -20.76 0.78 -2.93
N GLU A 28 -20.28 0.14 -4.00
CA GLU A 28 -18.92 -0.37 -4.13
C GLU A 28 -17.86 0.74 -4.05
N HIS A 29 -18.21 1.99 -4.37
CA HIS A 29 -17.30 3.14 -4.28
C HIS A 29 -16.86 3.42 -2.84
N ARG A 30 -17.69 3.10 -1.83
CA ARG A 30 -17.27 3.22 -0.42
C ARG A 30 -16.11 2.28 -0.09
N ALA A 31 -16.11 1.07 -0.66
CA ALA A 31 -15.02 0.11 -0.46
C ALA A 31 -13.72 0.54 -1.16
N LEU A 32 -13.80 1.41 -2.18
CA LEU A 32 -12.63 1.96 -2.88
C LEU A 32 -11.97 3.12 -2.12
N SER A 33 -12.62 3.67 -1.09
CA SER A 33 -12.09 4.76 -0.28
C SER A 33 -11.46 4.22 1.00
N PRO A 34 -10.15 4.39 1.22
CA PRO A 34 -9.49 3.96 2.46
C PRO A 34 -10.09 4.58 3.74
N GLU A 35 -10.66 5.79 3.62
CA GLU A 35 -11.30 6.53 4.73
C GLU A 35 -12.71 6.01 5.07
N ARG A 36 -13.43 5.46 4.08
CA ARG A 36 -14.81 5.02 4.22
C ARG A 36 -14.95 3.52 4.35
N ALA A 37 -13.96 2.76 3.90
CA ALA A 37 -13.91 1.32 4.07
C ALA A 37 -13.78 0.96 5.57
N PRO A 38 -14.40 -0.15 6.01
CA PRO A 38 -14.20 -0.64 7.36
C PRO A 38 -12.72 -0.97 7.59
N ALA A 39 -12.26 -0.79 8.83
CA ALA A 39 -10.90 -1.15 9.19
C ALA A 39 -10.64 -2.67 8.97
N PRO A 40 -9.42 -3.07 8.57
CA PRO A 40 -9.09 -4.49 8.44
C PRO A 40 -9.30 -5.24 9.76
N ALA A 41 -10.09 -6.31 9.73
CA ALA A 41 -10.33 -7.16 10.91
C ALA A 41 -9.10 -8.00 11.30
N ALA A 42 -8.21 -8.26 10.34
CA ALA A 42 -6.95 -8.95 10.57
C ALA A 42 -5.83 -7.95 10.96
N LYS A 43 -4.82 -8.46 11.66
CA LYS A 43 -3.59 -7.72 11.92
C LYS A 43 -2.89 -7.39 10.60
N VAL A 44 -2.32 -6.19 10.48
CA VAL A 44 -1.69 -5.71 9.26
C VAL A 44 -0.18 -5.64 9.43
N PHE A 45 0.57 -6.14 8.44
CA PHE A 45 2.01 -5.95 8.32
C PHE A 45 2.31 -5.19 7.05
N LEU A 46 2.84 -3.98 7.17
CA LEU A 46 3.26 -3.14 6.06
C LEU A 46 4.75 -3.38 5.82
N LEU A 47 5.09 -3.82 4.61
CA LEU A 47 6.47 -4.03 4.17
C LEU A 47 6.72 -3.17 2.94
N HIS A 48 7.72 -2.30 3.00
CA HIS A 48 8.01 -1.34 1.92
C HIS A 48 9.51 -1.15 1.78
N GLY A 49 10.00 -0.96 0.56
CA GLY A 49 11.37 -0.51 0.31
C GLY A 49 11.67 0.87 0.89
N ALA A 50 12.74 1.01 1.68
CA ALA A 50 13.17 2.30 2.20
C ALA A 50 13.51 3.28 1.07
N GLU A 51 14.10 2.76 -0.01
CA GLU A 51 14.57 3.48 -1.20
C GLU A 51 13.70 3.20 -2.44
N ASP A 52 12.40 2.93 -2.26
CA ASP A 52 11.47 2.76 -3.38
C ASP A 52 11.32 4.07 -4.16
N ASN A 53 11.61 4.03 -5.46
CA ASN A 53 11.62 5.18 -6.36
C ASN A 53 10.31 5.38 -7.14
N VAL A 54 9.30 4.53 -6.91
CA VAL A 54 7.97 4.62 -7.53
C VAL A 54 6.90 4.96 -6.50
N ILE A 55 6.89 4.28 -5.35
CA ILE A 55 6.00 4.59 -4.24
C ILE A 55 6.85 5.10 -3.07
N PRO A 56 6.79 6.39 -2.73
CA PRO A 56 7.57 6.95 -1.63
C PRO A 56 7.34 6.21 -0.30
N SER A 57 8.42 5.86 0.40
CA SER A 57 8.36 5.12 1.67
C SER A 57 7.60 5.87 2.79
N VAL A 58 7.46 7.20 2.68
CA VAL A 58 6.62 8.01 3.57
C VAL A 58 5.15 7.55 3.57
N GLU A 59 4.65 7.00 2.47
CA GLU A 59 3.29 6.46 2.38
C GLU A 59 3.06 5.34 3.41
N THR A 60 4.06 4.49 3.65
CA THR A 60 3.97 3.45 4.69
C THR A 60 3.90 4.05 6.09
N VAL A 61 4.61 5.15 6.36
CA VAL A 61 4.54 5.85 7.65
C VAL A 61 3.15 6.45 7.85
N LEU A 62 2.61 7.11 6.82
CA LEU A 62 1.27 7.71 6.85
C LEU A 62 0.19 6.64 7.06
N LEU A 63 0.26 5.53 6.32
CA LEU A 63 -0.69 4.43 6.44
C LEU A 63 -0.60 3.75 7.82
N THR A 64 0.61 3.58 8.36
CA THR A 64 0.78 3.06 9.73
C THR A 64 0.07 3.95 10.73
N ASN A 65 0.27 5.26 10.65
CA ASN A 65 -0.39 6.22 11.55
C ASN A 65 -1.90 6.22 11.38
N TYR A 66 -2.39 6.11 10.14
CA TYR A 66 -3.82 6.02 9.83
C TYR A 66 -4.48 4.78 10.44
N LEU A 67 -3.78 3.64 10.46
CA LEU A 67 -4.26 2.36 10.98
C LEU A 67 -4.13 2.22 12.51
N ARG A 68 -3.26 3.01 13.16
CA ARG A 68 -3.15 3.02 14.62
C ARG A 68 -4.51 3.33 15.26
N GLY A 69 -4.92 2.49 16.22
CA GLY A 69 -6.21 2.61 16.89
C GLY A 69 -7.39 2.03 16.09
N LYS A 70 -7.19 1.61 14.84
CA LYS A 70 -8.20 0.93 14.01
C LYS A 70 -7.96 -0.57 13.89
N THR A 71 -6.70 -0.96 13.77
CA THR A 71 -6.26 -2.37 13.76
C THR A 71 -4.83 -2.48 14.30
N GLU A 72 -4.42 -3.69 14.69
CA GLU A 72 -3.03 -3.95 15.05
C GLU A 72 -2.18 -3.87 13.78
N VAL A 73 -1.28 -2.90 13.72
CA VAL A 73 -0.43 -2.65 12.56
C VAL A 73 1.04 -2.66 12.98
N ARG A 74 1.88 -3.33 12.17
CA ARG A 74 3.34 -3.25 12.23
C ARG A 74 3.87 -2.84 10.87
N ALA A 75 4.92 -2.03 10.85
CA ALA A 75 5.52 -1.56 9.60
C ALA A 75 7.04 -1.77 9.60
N VAL A 76 7.55 -2.16 8.44
CA VAL A 76 8.98 -2.34 8.18
C VAL A 76 9.32 -1.63 6.87
N LEU A 77 10.16 -0.61 6.99
CA LEU A 77 10.90 -0.06 5.85
C LEU A 77 12.16 -0.89 5.69
N SER A 78 12.25 -1.61 4.58
CA SER A 78 13.28 -2.59 4.27
C SER A 78 14.32 -1.99 3.34
N GLY A 79 15.60 -2.20 3.64
CA GLY A 79 16.69 -1.83 2.73
C GLY A 79 16.84 -2.77 1.52
N LEU A 80 16.03 -3.83 1.45
CA LEU A 80 16.16 -4.94 0.49
C LEU A 80 15.27 -4.79 -0.72
N ILE A 81 14.14 -4.11 -0.52
CA ILE A 81 13.14 -3.92 -1.55
C ILE A 81 13.50 -2.59 -2.21
N THR A 82 13.99 -2.66 -3.44
CA THR A 82 13.91 -1.53 -4.37
C THR A 82 12.89 -1.92 -5.44
N HIS A 83 12.19 -0.95 -6.02
CA HIS A 83 10.99 -1.22 -6.85
C HIS A 83 11.26 -2.13 -8.07
N ALA A 84 12.52 -2.31 -8.48
CA ALA A 84 12.90 -3.10 -9.66
C ALA A 84 14.04 -4.11 -9.43
N GLU A 85 14.73 -4.10 -8.29
CA GLU A 85 15.88 -5.00 -8.03
C GLU A 85 15.79 -5.66 -6.66
N VAL A 86 15.84 -6.99 -6.65
CA VAL A 86 15.90 -7.86 -5.46
C VAL A 86 17.35 -8.37 -5.27
N ASP A 87 18.34 -7.55 -5.58
CA ASP A 87 19.75 -7.98 -5.65
C ASP A 87 20.54 -7.72 -4.36
N LYS A 88 19.84 -7.47 -3.24
CA LYS A 88 20.46 -7.25 -1.91
C LYS A 88 19.98 -8.30 -0.92
N GLY A 89 20.93 -9.01 -0.30
CA GLY A 89 20.66 -10.04 0.69
C GLY A 89 19.96 -9.49 1.94
N ALA A 90 18.98 -10.24 2.45
CA ALA A 90 18.12 -9.77 3.52
C ALA A 90 18.86 -9.46 4.83
N ALA A 91 18.69 -8.25 5.38
CA ALA A 91 19.19 -7.94 6.70
C ALA A 91 18.49 -8.86 7.72
N ALA A 92 19.25 -9.62 8.50
CA ALA A 92 18.71 -10.66 9.38
C ALA A 92 17.58 -10.14 10.31
N ILE A 93 17.66 -8.88 10.74
CA ILE A 93 16.66 -8.25 11.59
C ILE A 93 15.29 -8.07 10.92
N GLU A 94 15.25 -7.87 9.60
CA GLU A 94 14.00 -7.70 8.84
C GLU A 94 13.30 -9.05 8.69
N VAL A 95 14.06 -10.12 8.42
CA VAL A 95 13.55 -11.50 8.39
C VAL A 95 12.98 -11.87 9.75
N TRP A 96 13.68 -11.56 10.84
CA TRP A 96 13.18 -11.81 12.19
C TRP A 96 11.88 -11.06 12.50
N ARG A 97 11.74 -9.80 12.08
CA ARG A 97 10.49 -9.03 12.26
C ARG A 97 9.31 -9.64 11.51
N LEU A 98 9.55 -10.15 10.30
CA LEU A 98 8.53 -10.85 9.52
C LEU A 98 8.12 -12.18 10.18
N VAL A 99 9.10 -12.97 10.62
CA VAL A 99 8.85 -14.23 11.35
C VAL A 99 8.07 -13.98 12.64
N ASP A 100 8.43 -12.96 13.42
CA ASP A 100 7.71 -12.59 14.64
C ASP A 100 6.27 -12.15 14.36
N PHE A 101 6.04 -11.39 13.28
CA PHE A 101 4.68 -11.05 12.85
C PHE A 101 3.86 -12.31 12.55
N TRP A 102 4.37 -13.21 11.72
CA TRP A 102 3.69 -14.46 11.37
C TRP A 102 3.42 -15.34 12.59
N ARG A 103 4.40 -15.45 13.50
CA ARG A 103 4.21 -16.13 14.79
C ARG A 103 3.06 -15.50 15.57
N SER A 104 3.04 -14.18 15.73
CA SER A 104 2.01 -13.45 16.47
C SER A 104 0.60 -13.58 15.87
N LEU A 105 0.50 -13.88 14.57
CA LEU A 105 -0.75 -14.14 13.87
C LEU A 105 -1.23 -15.58 14.14
N MET A 106 -0.32 -16.55 14.13
CA MET A 106 -0.61 -17.98 14.24
C MET A 106 -0.79 -18.48 15.68
N THR A 107 -0.16 -17.84 16.67
CA THR A 107 -0.25 -18.27 18.09
C THR A 107 -1.40 -17.60 18.83
N ARG A 108 -2.54 -17.39 18.16
CA ARG A 108 -3.78 -16.96 18.80
C ARG A 108 -4.49 -18.13 19.46
#